data_AF-A0A9E0KI68-F1
#
_entry.id   AF-A0A9E0KI68-F1
#
_cell.length_a   1.000
_cell.length_b   1.000
_cell.length_c   1.000
_cell.angle_alpha   90.00
_cell.angle_beta   90.00
_cell.angle_gamma   90.00
#
_symmetry.space_group_name_H-M   'P 1'
#
loop_
_entity.id
_entity.type
_entity.pdbx_description
1 polymer ?
#
loop_
_entity_poly.entity_id
_entity_poly.type
_entity_poly.pdbx_seq_one_letter_code
_entity_poly.pdbx_strand_id
1 'polypeptide(L)'
;VDNWLKKVKGYNAKTATRTSKFIWGLLTAINGEEVEINDFINLNEKAYISSIKNVAYLNLRVDENIGTSTKAEYGKIREQFNETKGYLKDQIEKLNPQIIIISSKLGCELFNTCFNDCNLYYQTVKKWDYKVVCSIKHFSRSSNKEFYDSISKIVSIFND
;
A
#
# COMPACT_ATOMS: atom_id res chain seq x y z
N VAL A 1 5.94 21.98 13.19
CA VAL A 1 5.19 21.18 12.20
C VAL A 1 6.19 20.75 11.15
N ASP A 2 6.96 19.71 11.48
CA ASP A 2 8.13 19.32 10.70
C ASP A 2 7.73 18.59 9.42
N ASN A 3 8.29 19.09 8.34
CA ASN A 3 7.99 18.80 6.95
C ASN A 3 8.49 17.39 6.53
N TRP A 4 8.02 16.33 7.21
CA TRP A 4 8.35 14.94 6.86
C TRP A 4 8.01 14.64 5.38
N LEU A 5 6.92 15.24 4.88
CA LEU A 5 6.49 15.18 3.47
C LEU A 5 7.51 15.76 2.49
N LYS A 6 8.38 16.70 2.91
CA LYS A 6 9.42 17.28 2.04
C LYS A 6 10.73 16.48 2.02
N LYS A 7 10.94 15.56 2.98
CA LYS A 7 12.14 14.71 3.01
C LYS A 7 12.04 13.49 2.09
N VAL A 8 10.84 13.14 1.60
CA VAL A 8 10.65 12.11 0.56
C VAL A 8 10.97 12.70 -0.81
N LYS A 9 12.25 12.88 -1.14
CA LYS A 9 12.70 13.43 -2.43
C LYS A 9 12.67 12.36 -3.54
N GLY A 10 11.46 11.88 -3.78
CA GLY A 10 11.01 11.07 -4.93
C GLY A 10 9.51 11.27 -5.18
N TYR A 11 8.96 12.34 -4.59
CA TYR A 11 7.54 12.67 -4.58
C TYR A 11 7.08 13.12 -5.97
N ASN A 12 6.86 12.16 -6.86
CA ASN A 12 5.96 12.41 -7.97
C ASN A 12 4.58 12.64 -7.34
N ALA A 13 4.09 13.88 -7.34
CA ALA A 13 2.81 14.26 -6.73
C ALA A 13 1.66 13.31 -7.14
N LYS A 14 1.74 12.74 -8.35
CA LYS A 14 0.80 11.73 -8.85
C LYS A 14 0.73 10.47 -7.97
N THR A 15 1.82 10.04 -7.34
CA THR A 15 1.84 8.83 -6.50
C THR A 15 1.03 9.03 -5.22
N ALA A 16 1.28 10.10 -4.48
CA ALA A 16 0.54 10.38 -3.26
C ALA A 16 -0.95 10.63 -3.54
N THR A 17 -1.25 11.41 -4.58
CA THR A 17 -2.64 11.64 -5.01
C THR A 17 -3.33 10.33 -5.42
N ARG A 18 -2.70 9.48 -6.23
CA ARG A 18 -3.33 8.20 -6.63
C ARG A 18 -3.43 7.19 -5.50
N THR A 19 -2.46 7.17 -4.58
CA THR A 19 -2.52 6.37 -3.34
C THR A 19 -3.71 6.80 -2.50
N SER A 20 -3.86 8.10 -2.30
CA SER A 20 -4.96 8.67 -1.51
C SER A 20 -6.32 8.38 -2.15
N LYS A 21 -6.42 8.54 -3.48
CA LYS A 21 -7.62 8.18 -4.25
C LYS A 21 -7.95 6.70 -4.10
N PHE A 22 -6.97 5.80 -4.24
CA PHE A 22 -7.20 4.37 -4.10
C PHE A 22 -7.71 4.01 -2.70
N ILE A 23 -7.03 4.49 -1.66
CA ILE A 23 -7.40 4.25 -0.26
C ILE A 23 -8.81 4.80 0.00
N TRP A 24 -9.12 6.01 -0.48
CA TRP A 24 -10.45 6.58 -0.38
C TRP A 24 -11.52 5.71 -1.05
N GLY A 25 -11.35 5.39 -2.33
CA GLY A 25 -12.31 4.57 -3.07
C GLY A 25 -12.50 3.17 -2.47
N LEU A 26 -11.43 2.57 -1.94
CA LEU A 26 -11.52 1.32 -1.20
C LEU A 26 -12.44 1.43 0.01
N LEU A 27 -12.30 2.50 0.79
CA LEU A 27 -13.03 2.68 2.05
C LEU A 27 -14.48 3.09 1.80
N THR A 28 -14.75 3.91 0.78
CA THR A 28 -16.10 4.18 0.25
C THR A 28 -16.78 2.88 -0.14
N ALA A 29 -16.12 2.01 -0.91
CA ALA A 29 -16.68 0.74 -1.33
C ALA A 29 -16.94 -0.24 -0.16
N ILE A 30 -16.08 -0.25 0.86
CA ILE A 30 -16.29 -1.05 2.08
C ILE A 30 -17.53 -0.57 2.85
N ASN A 31 -17.83 0.72 2.83
CA ASN A 31 -19.04 1.27 3.45
C ASN A 31 -20.32 1.03 2.62
N GLY A 32 -20.22 0.32 1.49
CA GLY A 32 -21.35 0.05 0.60
C GLY A 32 -21.73 1.22 -0.31
N GLU A 33 -20.89 2.24 -0.41
CA GLU A 33 -21.10 3.38 -1.31
C GLU A 33 -20.50 3.09 -2.70
N GLU A 34 -21.18 3.57 -3.75
CA GLU A 34 -20.69 3.45 -5.13
C GLU A 34 -19.51 4.40 -5.36
N VAL A 35 -18.49 3.94 -6.09
CA VAL A 35 -17.26 4.71 -6.33
C VAL A 35 -17.29 5.29 -7.75
N GLU A 36 -17.63 6.57 -7.89
CA GLU A 36 -17.67 7.23 -9.20
C GLU A 36 -16.33 7.86 -9.62
N ILE A 37 -16.09 7.94 -10.95
CA ILE A 37 -14.86 8.52 -11.55
C ILE A 37 -14.68 10.00 -11.16
N ASN A 38 -15.77 10.73 -10.93
CA ASN A 38 -15.77 12.16 -10.61
C ASN A 38 -15.52 12.43 -9.11
N ASP A 39 -15.82 11.48 -8.22
CA ASP A 39 -15.75 11.70 -6.76
C ASP A 39 -14.32 11.75 -6.23
N PHE A 40 -13.35 11.21 -6.98
CA PHE A 40 -11.94 11.33 -6.66
C PHE A 40 -11.38 12.77 -6.75
N ILE A 41 -12.18 13.75 -7.17
CA ILE A 41 -11.81 15.17 -7.24
C ILE A 41 -12.11 15.89 -5.91
N ASN A 42 -13.08 15.41 -5.12
CA ASN A 42 -13.55 16.07 -3.90
C ASN A 42 -13.23 15.22 -2.65
N LEU A 43 -11.97 15.26 -2.23
CA LEU A 43 -11.47 14.46 -1.10
C LEU A 43 -11.90 15.08 0.25
N ASN A 44 -12.73 14.37 1.03
CA ASN A 44 -13.04 14.77 2.42
C ASN A 44 -11.90 14.37 3.36
N GLU A 45 -11.09 15.36 3.73
CA GLU A 45 -9.85 15.16 4.50
C GLU A 45 -10.05 14.48 5.87
N LYS A 46 -11.14 14.78 6.59
CA LYS A 46 -11.42 14.16 7.90
C LYS A 46 -11.78 12.69 7.78
N ALA A 47 -12.62 12.36 6.80
CA ALA A 47 -12.97 10.98 6.51
C ALA A 47 -11.73 10.21 6.03
N TYR A 48 -10.90 10.80 5.16
CA TYR A 48 -9.63 10.21 4.71
C TYR A 48 -8.68 9.88 5.87
N ILE A 49 -8.45 10.81 6.80
CA ILE A 49 -7.58 10.59 7.98
C ILE A 49 -8.11 9.46 8.87
N SER A 50 -9.43 9.39 9.07
CA SER A 50 -10.04 8.32 9.86
C SER A 50 -9.85 6.95 9.22
N SER A 51 -10.01 6.88 7.89
CA SER A 51 -9.98 5.64 7.15
C SER A 51 -8.55 5.07 6.96
N ILE A 52 -7.51 5.91 6.97
CA ILE A 52 -6.10 5.46 6.97
C ILE A 52 -5.79 4.53 8.17
N LYS A 53 -6.48 4.68 9.31
CA LYS A 53 -6.22 3.85 10.49
C LYS A 53 -6.44 2.37 10.26
N ASN A 54 -7.29 2.00 9.30
CA ASN A 54 -7.62 0.61 8.99
C ASN A 54 -6.78 0.03 7.85
N VAL A 55 -6.00 0.87 7.14
CA VAL A 55 -5.28 0.50 5.92
C VAL A 55 -3.79 0.83 6.04
N ALA A 56 -2.93 -0.18 5.98
CA ALA A 56 -1.49 0.00 5.86
C ALA A 56 -1.07 -0.10 4.39
N TYR A 57 -0.51 0.97 3.82
CA TYR A 57 0.11 0.94 2.51
C TYR A 57 1.64 0.88 2.63
N LEU A 58 2.23 -0.22 2.17
CA LEU A 58 3.65 -0.50 2.22
C LEU A 58 4.30 -0.22 0.86
N ASN A 59 5.19 0.77 0.84
CA ASN A 59 5.96 1.18 -0.33
C ASN A 59 7.45 1.21 0.02
N LEU A 60 8.10 0.04 -0.06
CA LEU A 60 9.51 -0.12 0.26
C LEU A 60 10.37 0.44 -0.88
N ARG A 61 11.20 1.43 -0.57
CA ARG A 61 12.06 2.16 -1.52
C ARG A 61 13.37 2.54 -0.84
N VAL A 62 14.41 2.79 -1.64
CA VAL A 62 15.67 3.41 -1.18
C VAL A 62 15.59 4.92 -1.36
N ASP A 63 16.15 5.65 -0.39
CA ASP A 63 16.12 7.12 -0.37
C ASP A 63 16.99 7.77 -1.46
N GLU A 64 18.10 7.14 -1.87
CA GLU A 64 19.03 7.70 -2.87
C GLU A 64 19.62 6.63 -3.79
N ASN A 65 19.28 6.68 -5.07
CA ASN A 65 19.95 5.93 -6.13
C ASN A 65 19.62 6.48 -7.53
N ILE A 66 19.94 7.76 -7.76
CA ILE A 66 19.87 8.33 -9.10
C ILE A 66 20.93 7.63 -9.97
N GLY A 67 20.50 6.74 -10.89
CA GLY A 67 21.34 6.18 -11.95
C GLY A 67 21.81 4.72 -11.80
N THR A 68 21.39 3.97 -10.77
CA THR A 68 21.74 2.54 -10.64
C THR A 68 20.70 1.63 -11.31
N SER A 69 21.13 0.45 -11.79
CA SER A 69 20.20 -0.56 -12.34
C SER A 69 19.18 -1.04 -11.29
N THR A 70 18.00 -1.48 -11.74
CA THR A 70 16.93 -2.02 -10.87
C THR A 70 17.43 -3.13 -9.93
N LYS A 71 18.38 -3.95 -10.40
CA LYS A 71 18.96 -5.03 -9.59
C LYS A 71 19.78 -4.49 -8.42
N ALA A 72 20.56 -3.42 -8.63
CA ALA A 72 21.33 -2.76 -7.59
C ALA A 72 20.42 -2.04 -6.58
N GLU A 73 19.35 -1.40 -7.06
CA GLU A 73 18.31 -0.81 -6.20
C GLU A 73 17.67 -1.86 -5.29
N TYR A 74 17.27 -3.02 -5.84
CA TYR A 74 16.70 -4.10 -5.07
C TYR A 74 17.68 -4.73 -4.08
N GLY A 75 18.98 -4.72 -4.38
CA GLY A 75 20.03 -5.14 -3.43
C GLY A 75 20.05 -4.23 -2.19
N LYS A 76 20.09 -2.91 -2.40
CA LYS A 76 20.08 -1.93 -1.30
C LYS A 76 18.80 -1.96 -0.48
N ILE A 77 17.64 -2.12 -1.13
CA ILE A 77 16.36 -2.25 -0.39
C ILE A 77 16.41 -3.47 0.55
N ARG A 78 16.94 -4.62 0.09
CA ARG A 78 17.06 -5.81 0.96
C ARG A 78 17.99 -5.58 2.14
N GLU A 79 19.12 -4.90 1.91
CA GLU A 79 20.09 -4.56 2.94
C GLU A 79 19.45 -3.69 4.03
N GLN A 80 18.83 -2.56 3.65
CA GLN A 80 18.13 -1.67 4.58
C GLN A 80 16.95 -2.35 5.27
N PHE A 81 16.25 -3.24 4.56
CA PHE A 81 15.15 -4.00 5.13
C PHE A 81 15.62 -4.98 6.22
N ASN A 82 16.78 -5.61 6.08
CA ASN A 82 17.28 -6.53 7.10
C ASN A 82 17.48 -5.86 8.47
N GLU A 83 17.84 -4.58 8.48
CA GLU A 83 18.00 -3.79 9.70
C GLU A 83 16.65 -3.30 10.26
N THR A 84 15.65 -3.08 9.39
CA THR A 84 14.38 -2.45 9.75
C THR A 84 13.18 -3.39 9.83
N LYS A 85 13.33 -4.67 9.45
CA LYS A 85 12.23 -5.65 9.40
C LYS A 85 11.53 -5.87 10.75
N GLY A 86 12.27 -5.80 11.86
CA GLY A 86 11.70 -5.87 13.20
C GLY A 86 10.74 -4.71 13.46
N TYR A 87 11.15 -3.50 13.12
CA TYR A 87 10.30 -2.32 13.23
C TYR A 87 9.03 -2.42 12.36
N LEU A 88 9.14 -2.91 11.12
CA LEU A 88 7.95 -3.12 10.28
C LEU A 88 6.96 -4.08 10.95
N LYS A 89 7.47 -5.20 11.48
CA LYS A 89 6.65 -6.20 12.17
C LYS A 89 5.93 -5.57 13.38
N ASP A 90 6.68 -4.87 14.24
CA ASP A 90 6.14 -4.21 15.42
C ASP A 90 5.07 -3.17 15.07
N GLN A 91 5.26 -2.39 13.99
CA GLN A 91 4.25 -1.41 13.56
C GLN A 91 2.96 -2.07 13.07
N ILE A 92 3.05 -3.17 12.30
CA ILE A 92 1.87 -3.89 11.82
C ILE A 92 1.11 -4.53 12.99
N GLU A 93 1.82 -5.12 13.96
CA GLU A 93 1.21 -5.68 15.15
C GLU A 93 0.57 -4.60 16.05
N LYS A 94 1.24 -3.46 16.23
CA LYS A 94 0.77 -2.35 17.06
C LYS A 94 -0.42 -1.62 16.45
N LEU A 95 -0.35 -1.28 15.16
CA LEU A 95 -1.40 -0.54 14.46
C LEU A 95 -2.58 -1.43 14.10
N ASN A 96 -2.32 -2.74 13.96
CA ASN A 96 -3.28 -3.76 13.64
C ASN A 96 -4.24 -3.39 12.48
N PRO A 97 -3.71 -3.07 11.29
CA PRO A 97 -4.54 -2.67 10.16
C PRO A 97 -5.44 -3.84 9.72
N GLN A 98 -6.66 -3.53 9.29
CA GLN A 98 -7.56 -4.53 8.72
C GLN A 98 -7.18 -4.88 7.28
N ILE A 99 -6.53 -3.94 6.57
CA ILE A 99 -6.10 -4.12 5.18
C ILE A 99 -4.62 -3.74 5.04
N ILE A 100 -3.82 -4.61 4.44
CA ILE A 100 -2.42 -4.37 4.13
C ILE A 100 -2.22 -4.39 2.61
N ILE A 101 -1.70 -3.31 2.06
CA ILE A 101 -1.51 -3.10 0.62
C ILE A 101 -0.02 -3.01 0.31
N ILE A 102 0.48 -3.87 -0.56
CA ILE A 102 1.89 -3.94 -0.98
C ILE A 102 1.99 -3.72 -2.48
N SER A 103 2.85 -2.81 -2.93
CA SER A 103 2.85 -2.35 -4.33
C SER A 103 3.95 -2.91 -5.25
N SER A 104 4.64 -3.98 -4.85
CA SER A 104 5.72 -4.57 -5.65
C SER A 104 5.99 -6.04 -5.33
N LYS A 105 6.59 -6.76 -6.29
CA LYS A 105 7.05 -8.14 -6.10
C LYS A 105 8.11 -8.26 -4.99
N LEU A 106 9.06 -7.31 -4.96
CA LEU A 106 10.05 -7.22 -3.89
C LEU A 106 9.37 -6.96 -2.54
N GLY A 107 8.33 -6.12 -2.50
CA GLY A 107 7.56 -5.89 -1.29
C GLY A 107 6.91 -7.15 -0.75
N CYS A 108 6.40 -8.04 -1.62
CA CYS A 108 5.84 -9.32 -1.20
C CYS A 108 6.90 -10.24 -0.62
N GLU A 109 8.06 -10.34 -1.29
CA GLU A 109 9.22 -11.11 -0.80
C GLU A 109 9.62 -10.64 0.60
N LEU A 110 9.83 -9.34 0.79
CA LEU A 110 10.25 -8.76 2.07
C LEU A 110 9.18 -8.89 3.15
N PHE A 111 7.91 -8.68 2.81
CA PHE A 111 6.80 -8.89 3.72
C PHE A 111 6.74 -10.33 4.22
N ASN A 112 6.90 -11.30 3.31
CA ASN A 112 6.93 -12.71 3.69
C ASN A 112 8.11 -13.03 4.61
N THR A 113 9.26 -12.36 4.51
CA THR A 113 10.36 -12.58 5.49
C THR A 113 10.02 -12.15 6.91
N CYS A 114 9.06 -11.25 7.09
CA CYS A 114 8.53 -10.86 8.41
C CYS A 114 7.38 -11.77 8.85
N PHE A 115 6.58 -12.22 7.88
CA PHE A 115 5.33 -12.96 8.05
C PHE A 115 5.31 -14.17 7.11
N ASN A 116 6.12 -15.18 7.44
CA ASN A 116 6.38 -16.33 6.57
C ASN A 116 5.10 -17.13 6.26
N ASP A 117 4.18 -17.18 7.23
CA ASP A 117 2.87 -17.81 7.16
C ASP A 117 1.92 -17.08 6.18
N CYS A 118 2.12 -15.78 5.96
CA CYS A 118 1.31 -15.03 5.01
C CYS A 118 1.53 -15.51 3.57
N ASN A 119 2.70 -16.01 3.15
CA ASN A 119 2.97 -16.50 1.78
C ASN A 119 2.26 -15.69 0.66
N LEU A 120 2.51 -14.38 0.61
CA LEU A 120 1.90 -13.45 -0.33
C LEU A 120 2.62 -13.48 -1.69
N TYR A 121 1.85 -13.54 -2.79
CA TYR A 121 2.37 -13.45 -4.15
C TYR A 121 2.02 -12.11 -4.80
N TYR A 122 2.84 -11.67 -5.77
CA TYR A 122 2.61 -10.42 -6.48
C TYR A 122 1.27 -10.43 -7.23
N GLN A 123 0.51 -9.34 -7.15
CA GLN A 123 -0.82 -9.19 -7.77
C GLN A 123 -1.89 -10.16 -7.25
N THR A 124 -1.82 -10.51 -5.95
CA THR A 124 -2.84 -11.34 -5.29
C THR A 124 -3.57 -10.56 -4.20
N VAL A 125 -4.81 -10.95 -3.92
CA VAL A 125 -5.60 -10.46 -2.78
C VAL A 125 -6.04 -11.70 -2.01
N LYS A 126 -5.86 -11.72 -0.69
CA LYS A 126 -6.24 -12.85 0.13
C LYS A 126 -6.54 -12.45 1.57
N LYS A 127 -7.26 -13.32 2.27
CA LYS A 127 -7.42 -13.25 3.72
C LYS A 127 -6.15 -13.81 4.39
N TRP A 128 -5.72 -13.17 5.45
CA TRP A 128 -4.65 -13.61 6.34
C TRP A 128 -5.08 -13.26 7.76
N ASP A 129 -5.40 -14.28 8.54
CA ASP A 129 -6.16 -14.17 9.79
C ASP A 129 -7.48 -13.39 9.60
N TYR A 130 -7.67 -12.31 10.34
CA TYR A 130 -8.79 -11.37 10.22
C TYR A 130 -8.49 -10.18 9.30
N LYS A 131 -7.33 -10.17 8.63
CA LYS A 131 -6.89 -9.09 7.76
C LYS A 131 -7.09 -9.48 6.29
N VAL A 132 -7.24 -8.47 5.44
CA VAL A 132 -7.06 -8.62 3.99
C VAL A 132 -5.66 -8.15 3.62
N VAL A 133 -4.88 -9.01 2.99
CA VAL A 133 -3.55 -8.66 2.48
C VAL A 133 -3.61 -8.69 0.96
N CYS A 134 -3.16 -7.62 0.32
CA CYS A 134 -3.08 -7.54 -1.11
C CYS A 134 -1.73 -7.07 -1.60
N SER A 135 -1.33 -7.64 -2.73
CA SER A 135 -0.31 -7.11 -3.60
C SER A 135 -0.97 -6.54 -4.84
N ILE A 136 -0.66 -5.30 -5.19
CA ILE A 136 -1.18 -4.63 -6.38
C ILE A 136 -0.04 -3.94 -7.15
N LYS A 137 -0.31 -3.57 -8.40
CA LYS A 137 0.64 -2.70 -9.14
C LYS A 137 0.77 -1.36 -8.43
N HIS A 138 1.97 -0.81 -8.46
CA HIS A 138 2.21 0.54 -7.97
C HIS A 138 1.24 1.56 -8.58
N PHE A 139 0.63 2.40 -7.75
CA PHE A 139 -0.49 3.26 -8.14
C PHE A 139 -0.19 4.20 -9.31
N SER A 140 1.06 4.65 -9.47
CA SER A 140 1.47 5.45 -10.63
C SER A 140 1.49 4.70 -11.97
N ARG A 141 1.44 3.36 -11.94
CA ARG A 141 1.55 2.47 -13.11
C ARG A 141 0.26 1.69 -13.40
N SER A 142 -0.78 1.89 -12.62
CA SER A 142 -2.08 1.26 -12.83
C SER A 142 -3.00 2.17 -13.63
N SER A 143 -3.86 1.60 -14.47
CA SER A 143 -5.03 2.28 -15.03
C SER A 143 -6.14 2.45 -13.98
N ASN A 144 -7.12 3.31 -14.25
CA ASN A 144 -8.30 3.43 -13.37
C ASN A 144 -9.09 2.11 -13.31
N LYS A 145 -9.20 1.40 -14.44
CA LYS A 145 -9.83 0.06 -14.48
C LYS A 145 -9.15 -0.92 -13.52
N GLU A 146 -7.81 -1.01 -13.56
CA GLU A 146 -7.05 -1.86 -12.64
C GLU A 146 -7.21 -1.44 -11.17
N PHE A 147 -7.47 -0.15 -10.88
CA PHE A 147 -7.81 0.29 -9.53
C PHE A 147 -9.15 -0.27 -9.06
N TYR A 148 -10.21 -0.12 -9.86
CA TYR A 148 -11.52 -0.65 -9.52
C TYR A 148 -11.50 -2.17 -9.38
N ASP A 149 -10.88 -2.87 -10.33
CA ASP A 149 -10.74 -4.33 -10.26
C ASP A 149 -10.04 -4.77 -8.96
N SER A 150 -9.07 -3.99 -8.49
CA SER A 150 -8.39 -4.26 -7.22
C SER A 150 -9.26 -3.95 -6.01
N ILE A 151 -9.99 -2.83 -6.01
CA ILE A 151 -10.92 -2.46 -4.94
C ILE A 151 -12.02 -3.53 -4.81
N SER A 152 -12.67 -3.91 -5.90
CA SER A 152 -13.74 -4.91 -5.88
C SER A 152 -13.27 -6.26 -5.33
N LYS A 153 -12.05 -6.69 -5.67
CA LYS A 153 -11.46 -7.92 -5.12
C LYS A 153 -11.19 -7.81 -3.62
N ILE A 154 -10.66 -6.68 -3.16
CA ILE A 154 -10.41 -6.44 -1.74
C ILE A 154 -11.73 -6.43 -0.97
N VAL A 155 -12.76 -5.73 -1.47
CA VAL A 155 -14.08 -5.62 -0.84
C VAL A 155 -14.77 -6.99 -0.75
N SER A 156 -14.71 -7.78 -1.83
CA SER A 156 -15.26 -9.14 -1.83
C SER A 156 -14.67 -9.96 -0.67
N ILE A 157 -13.35 -10.04 -0.58
CA ILE A 157 -12.65 -10.83 0.46
C ILE A 157 -12.82 -10.22 1.86
N PHE A 158 -12.98 -8.90 1.95
CA PHE A 158 -13.20 -8.21 3.21
C PHE A 158 -14.57 -8.55 3.81
N ASN A 159 -15.59 -8.73 2.96
CA ASN A 159 -16.96 -9.04 3.36
C ASN A 159 -17.25 -10.56 3.48
N ASP A 160 -16.36 -11.42 2.96
CA ASP A 160 -16.39 -12.89 3.13
C ASP A 160 -15.95 -13.32 4.54
#